data_AF-A0A6S6SEE2-F1
#
_entry.id   AF-A0A6S6SEE2-F1
#
_cell.length_a   1.000
_cell.length_b   1.000
_cell.length_c   1.000
_cell.angle_alpha   90.00
_cell.angle_beta   90.00
_cell.angle_gamma   90.00
#
_symmetry.space_group_name_H-M   'P 1'
#
loop_
_entity.id
_entity.type
_entity.pdbx_description
1 polymer ?
#
loop_
_entity_poly.entity_id
_entity_poly.type
_entity_poly.pdbx_seq_one_letter_code
_entity_poly.pdbx_strand_id
1 'polypeptide(L)' 'MRSNINEAISSTVTDMLEAELKVSFTKKELDKMGIDVVPVSLSVNAIKNIRKTLLIRERTNPFGL' A
#
# COMPACT_ATOMS: atom_id res chain seq x y z
N MET A 1 22.37 17.78 -12.88
CA MET A 1 21.53 18.62 -11.99
C MET A 1 20.07 18.17 -11.98
N ARG A 2 19.35 18.14 -13.12
CA ARG A 2 17.96 17.62 -13.16
C ARG A 2 17.83 16.14 -12.77
N SER A 3 18.84 15.32 -13.10
CA SER A 3 18.94 13.92 -12.68
C SER A 3 18.90 13.75 -11.15
N ASN A 4 19.72 14.52 -10.44
CA ASN A 4 19.90 14.39 -8.99
C ASN A 4 18.64 14.80 -8.20
N ILE A 5 17.84 15.73 -8.73
CA ILE A 5 16.58 16.15 -8.10
C ILE A 5 15.54 15.04 -8.22
N ASN A 6 15.40 14.44 -9.40
CA ASN A 6 14.45 13.34 -9.60
C ASN A 6 14.82 12.13 -8.75
N GLU A 7 16.11 11.84 -8.62
CA GLU A 7 16.62 10.75 -7.80
C GLU A 7 16.30 10.95 -6.30
N ALA A 8 16.48 12.17 -5.79
CA ALA A 8 16.13 12.51 -4.41
C ALA A 8 14.62 12.44 -4.15
N ILE A 9 13.79 12.86 -5.11
CA ILE A 9 12.33 12.75 -5.03
C ILE A 9 11.92 11.26 -5.01
N SER A 10 12.46 10.45 -5.93
CA SER A 10 12.15 9.03 -5.98
C SER A 10 12.54 8.31 -4.68
N SER A 11 13.73 8.58 -4.14
CA SER A 11 14.16 8.02 -2.85
C SER A 11 13.19 8.37 -1.72
N THR A 12 12.80 9.64 -1.62
CA THR A 12 11.88 10.09 -0.56
C THR A 12 10.50 9.44 -0.69
N VAL A 13 9.98 9.30 -1.92
CA VAL A 13 8.69 8.65 -2.14
C VAL A 13 8.76 7.16 -1.80
N THR A 14 9.86 6.48 -2.13
CA THR A 14 10.09 5.09 -1.71
C THR A 14 10.10 4.97 -0.19
N ASP A 15 10.85 5.82 0.51
CA ASP A 15 10.91 5.81 1.97
C ASP A 15 9.52 6.02 2.60
N MET A 16 8.69 6.89 2.00
CA MET A 16 7.31 7.11 2.45
C MET A 16 6.42 5.88 2.24
N LEU A 17 6.57 5.18 1.11
CA LEU A 17 5.81 3.96 0.83
C LEU A 17 6.22 2.83 1.79
N GLU A 18 7.51 2.68 2.08
CA GLU A 18 8.04 1.68 3.01
C GLU A 18 7.64 1.95 4.46
N ALA A 19 7.56 3.23 4.85
CA ALA A 19 7.09 3.65 6.18
C ALA A 19 5.56 3.62 6.33
N GLU A 20 4.83 3.05 5.36
CA GLU A 20 3.36 3.01 5.29
C GLU A 20 2.71 4.40 5.44
N LEU A 21 3.44 5.46 5.06
CA LEU A 21 2.91 6.82 5.10
C LEU A 21 1.90 7.01 3.96
N LYS A 22 0.78 7.64 4.30
CA LYS A 22 -0.29 7.87 3.33
C LYS A 22 0.15 8.89 2.28
N VAL A 23 0.48 8.39 1.10
CA VAL A 23 0.80 9.19 -0.09
C VAL A 23 -0.22 8.95 -1.19
N SER A 24 -0.36 9.90 -2.11
CA SER A 24 -1.32 9.82 -3.21
C SER A 24 -0.60 10.07 -4.53
N PHE A 25 -0.09 9.01 -5.13
CA PHE A 25 0.52 9.02 -6.45
C PHE A 25 -0.23 8.06 -7.38
N THR A 26 -0.43 8.47 -8.62
CA THR A 26 -0.93 7.58 -9.67
C THR A 26 0.18 6.62 -10.11
N LYS A 27 -0.21 5.47 -10.67
CA LYS A 27 0.76 4.51 -11.21
C LYS A 27 1.69 5.15 -12.25
N LYS A 28 1.15 5.99 -13.14
CA LYS A 28 1.93 6.71 -14.16
C LYS A 28 2.99 7.65 -13.56
N GLU A 29 2.74 8.22 -12.38
CA GLU A 29 3.71 9.09 -11.71
C GLU A 29 4.82 8.29 -11.05
N LEU A 30 4.47 7.18 -10.39
CA LEU A 30 5.44 6.25 -9.81
C LEU A 30 6.34 5.64 -10.89
N ASP A 31 5.76 5.23 -12.03
CA ASP A 31 6.50 4.68 -13.16
C ASP A 31 7.53 5.71 -13.72
N LYS A 32 7.16 7.00 -13.78
CA LYS A 32 8.06 8.08 -14.20
C LYS A 32 9.19 8.35 -13.21
N MET A 33 8.95 8.04 -11.93
CA MET A 33 9.93 8.12 -10.86
C MET A 33 10.82 6.86 -10.79
N GLY A 34 10.51 5.81 -11.57
CA GLY A 34 11.21 4.53 -11.49
C GLY A 34 10.92 3.76 -10.19
N ILE A 35 9.78 4.03 -9.55
CA ILE A 35 9.38 3.39 -8.30
C ILE A 35 8.51 2.18 -8.64
N ASP A 36 9.02 0.99 -8.34
CA ASP A 36 8.27 -0.26 -8.48
C ASP A 36 7.46 -0.56 -7.22
N VAL A 37 6.13 -0.57 -7.38
CA VAL A 37 5.22 -1.02 -6.32
C VAL A 37 5.05 -2.53 -6.44
N VAL A 38 5.42 -3.27 -5.40
CA VAL A 38 5.24 -4.72 -5.37
C VAL A 38 3.75 -5.05 -5.51
N PRO A 39 3.35 -5.80 -6.56
CA PRO A 39 1.95 -6.13 -6.74
C PRO A 39 1.52 -7.12 -5.66
N VAL A 40 0.63 -6.68 -4.78
CA VAL A 40 -0.03 -7.58 -3.83
C VAL A 40 -1.14 -8.33 -4.57
N SER A 41 -0.96 -9.65 -4.74
CA SER A 41 -2.01 -10.51 -5.27
C SER A 41 -2.65 -11.30 -4.11
N LEU A 42 -3.98 -11.26 -4.03
CA LEU A 42 -4.74 -12.06 -3.07
C LEU A 42 -5.59 -13.06 -3.84
N SER A 43 -5.44 -14.34 -3.50
CA SER A 43 -6.31 -15.38 -4.06
C SER A 43 -7.74 -15.21 -3.57
N VAL A 44 -8.71 -15.67 -4.36
CA VAL A 44 -10.14 -15.66 -3.97
C VAL A 44 -10.35 -16.38 -2.63
N ASN A 45 -9.59 -17.44 -2.36
CA ASN A 45 -9.66 -18.17 -1.10
C ASN A 45 -9.10 -17.35 0.07
N ALA A 46 -7.99 -16.61 -0.12
CA ALA A 46 -7.44 -15.71 0.89
C ALA A 46 -8.45 -14.60 1.23
N ILE A 47 -9.09 -14.00 0.22
CA ILE A 47 -10.14 -12.99 0.40
C ILE A 47 -11.32 -13.56 1.20
N LYS A 48 -11.79 -14.77 0.85
CA LYS A 48 -12.88 -15.45 1.59
C LYS A 48 -12.50 -15.68 3.06
N ASN A 49 -11.26 -16.09 3.32
CA ASN A 49 -10.79 -16.33 4.69
C ASN A 49 -10.70 -15.03 5.49
N ILE A 50 -10.13 -13.96 4.92
CA ILE A 50 -10.08 -12.62 5.55
C ILE A 50 -11.50 -12.15 5.92
N ARG A 51 -12.46 -12.25 4.98
CA ARG A 51 -13.86 -11.87 5.23
C ARG A 51 -14.51 -12.67 6.36
N LYS A 52 -14.29 -13.99 6.40
CA LYS A 52 -14.78 -14.83 7.49
C LYS A 52 -14.20 -14.42 8.84
N THR A 53 -12.88 -14.22 8.91
CA THR A 53 -12.21 -13.79 10.15
C THR A 53 -12.70 -12.43 10.63
N LEU A 54 -12.87 -11.46 9.73
CA LEU A 54 -13.42 -10.14 10.06
C LEU A 54 -14.86 -10.23 10.59
N LEU A 55 -15.74 -10.98 9.92
CA LEU A 55 -17.12 -11.20 10.36
C LEU A 55 -17.20 -11.92 11.71
N ILE A 56 -16.29 -12.86 11.96
CA ILE A 56 -16.19 -13.53 13.27
C ILE A 56 -15.79 -12.49 14.32
N ARG A 57 -14.80 -11.63 14.04
CA ARG A 57 -14.32 -10.61 14.95
C ARG A 57 -15.41 -9.60 15.33
N GLU A 58 -16.20 -9.15 14.36
CA GLU A 58 -17.36 -8.27 14.60
C GLU A 58 -18.44 -8.96 15.44
N ARG A 59 -18.73 -10.24 15.18
CA ARG A 59 -19.73 -11.00 15.97
C ARG A 59 -19.26 -11.30 17.39
N THR A 60 -17.95 -11.44 17.62
CA THR A 60 -17.39 -11.71 18.94
C THR A 60 -17.13 -10.44 19.77
N ASN A 61 -17.35 -9.25 19.23
CA ASN A 61 -17.27 -8.00 19.97
C ASN A 61 -18.68 -7.42 20.22
N PRO A 62 -19.40 -7.86 21.28
CA PRO A 62 -20.75 -7.37 21.58
C PRO A 62 -20.78 -5.90 22.03
N PHE A 63 -19.62 -5.28 22.27
CA PHE A 63 -19.47 -3.89 22.64
C PHE A 63 -18.52 -3.22 21.65
N GLY A 64 -19.06 -2.80 20.50
CA GLY A 64 -18.36 -1.94 19.55
C GLY A 64 -18.28 -0.50 20.06
N LEU A 65 -17.49 -0.28 21.12
CA LEU A 65 -16.77 0.95 21.49
C LEU A 65 -15.55 0.54 22.34
#